data_AF-A0A7V9YXB2-F1
#
_entry.id   AF-A0A7V9YXB2-F1
#
_cell.length_a   1.000
_cell.length_b   1.000
_cell.length_c   1.000
_cell.angle_alpha   90.00
_cell.angle_beta   90.00
_cell.angle_gamma   90.00
#
_symmetry.space_group_name_H-M   'P 1'
#
loop_
_entity.id
_entity.type
_entity.pdbx_description
1 polymer ?
#
loop_
_entity_poly.entity_id
_entity_poly.type
_entity_poly.pdbx_seq_one_letter_code
_entity_poly.pdbx_strand_id
1 'polypeptide(L)'
;MKTAKTAEYRNPGPGAVEFARQYVEGVTRAEALPIIKKLLNGELHDTTDKRIKKCAYCGYYYRDKTKPNNSKTCSRECKIDFDTLNRAKKRADEALLNPKKKKETTYVWWLEYPFWISEYEMLKRSWKYEVPYAPNKLAAIRAVQQRDAMLGGRRKPKCEVNYNGDEKVQPKVSVNFGKASANKPCEVTISQMTPEEIEAYFTEKYSQEHLKMERWRAENLAAVKKY
;
A
#
# COMPACT_ATOMS: atom_id res chain seq x y z
N MET A 1 -5.01 -21.75 -42.25
CA MET A 1 -3.54 -21.53 -42.20
C MET A 1 -3.21 -20.77 -40.93
N LYS A 2 -2.42 -21.35 -40.01
CA LYS A 2 -1.95 -20.62 -38.82
C LYS A 2 -0.91 -19.63 -39.30
N THR A 3 -1.28 -18.36 -39.40
CA THR A 3 -0.32 -17.26 -39.66
C THR A 3 0.79 -17.38 -38.62
N ALA A 4 2.03 -17.57 -39.08
CA ALA A 4 3.19 -17.57 -38.20
C ALA A 4 3.21 -16.22 -37.48
N LYS A 5 2.86 -16.21 -36.19
CA LYS A 5 3.03 -15.03 -35.35
C LYS A 5 4.49 -14.64 -35.44
N THR A 6 4.79 -13.51 -36.06
CA THR A 6 6.10 -12.86 -36.02
C THR A 6 6.45 -12.69 -34.54
N ALA A 7 7.34 -13.54 -34.04
CA ALA A 7 7.75 -13.47 -32.66
C ALA A 7 8.64 -12.23 -32.52
N GLU A 8 8.15 -11.20 -31.84
CA GLU A 8 8.99 -10.09 -31.40
C GLU A 8 9.96 -10.62 -30.35
N TYR A 9 11.20 -10.89 -30.77
CA TYR A 9 12.27 -11.28 -29.87
C TYR A 9 12.82 -10.04 -29.16
N ARG A 10 12.97 -10.13 -27.82
CA ARG A 10 13.61 -9.05 -27.02
C ARG A 10 15.10 -9.37 -26.80
N ASN A 11 15.75 -8.66 -25.89
CA ASN A 11 17.09 -9.05 -25.43
C ASN A 11 17.01 -10.40 -24.67
N PRO A 12 17.83 -11.41 -25.01
CA PRO A 12 17.82 -12.69 -24.30
C PRO A 12 18.24 -12.54 -22.84
N GLY A 13 17.55 -13.25 -21.95
CA GLY A 13 17.94 -13.35 -20.54
C GLY A 13 19.00 -14.43 -20.31
N PRO A 14 19.67 -14.46 -19.14
CA PRO A 14 20.79 -15.36 -18.86
C PRO A 14 20.46 -16.85 -19.07
N GLY A 15 19.29 -17.32 -18.64
CA GLY A 15 18.91 -18.72 -18.84
C GLY A 15 18.72 -19.13 -20.30
N ALA A 16 18.35 -18.19 -21.19
CA ALA A 16 18.28 -18.45 -22.62
C ALA A 16 19.68 -18.45 -23.26
N VAL A 17 20.57 -17.56 -22.79
CA VAL A 17 21.97 -17.52 -23.23
C VAL A 17 22.71 -18.80 -22.81
N GLU A 18 22.53 -19.26 -21.57
CA GLU A 18 23.11 -20.53 -21.10
C GLU A 18 22.64 -21.72 -21.93
N PHE A 19 21.36 -21.76 -22.29
CA PHE A 19 20.82 -22.81 -23.14
C PHE A 19 21.41 -22.75 -24.55
N ALA A 20 21.49 -21.56 -25.15
CA ALA A 20 22.09 -21.39 -26.47
C ALA A 20 23.60 -21.72 -26.49
N ARG A 21 24.32 -21.43 -25.40
CA ARG A 21 25.75 -21.76 -25.27
C ARG A 21 26.02 -23.25 -25.46
N GLN A 22 25.15 -24.13 -24.98
CA GLN A 22 25.30 -25.59 -25.12
C GLN A 22 25.43 -26.05 -26.59
N TYR A 23 24.91 -25.27 -27.54
CA TYR A 23 24.92 -25.60 -28.96
C TYR A 23 25.96 -24.80 -29.77
N VAL A 24 26.47 -23.70 -29.21
CA VAL A 24 27.32 -22.74 -29.94
C VAL A 24 28.75 -22.72 -29.40
N GLU A 25 29.00 -23.35 -28.25
CA GLU A 25 30.34 -23.45 -27.67
C GLU A 25 31.30 -24.19 -28.61
N GLY A 26 32.44 -23.54 -28.93
CA GLY A 26 33.46 -24.08 -29.83
C GLY A 26 33.24 -23.84 -31.33
N VAL A 27 32.15 -23.18 -31.71
CA VAL A 27 31.78 -22.98 -33.13
C VAL A 27 32.19 -21.58 -33.60
N THR A 28 32.63 -21.46 -34.86
CA THR A 28 32.95 -20.14 -35.44
C THR A 28 31.68 -19.32 -35.64
N ARG A 29 31.81 -17.98 -35.71
CA ARG A 29 30.65 -17.09 -35.89
C ARG A 29 29.83 -17.43 -37.13
N ALA A 30 30.47 -17.84 -38.22
CA ALA A 30 29.80 -18.18 -39.48
C ALA A 30 28.93 -19.44 -39.34
N GLU A 31 29.43 -20.44 -38.64
CA GLU A 31 28.73 -21.71 -38.39
C GLU A 31 27.69 -21.60 -37.26
N ALA A 32 27.86 -20.66 -36.33
CA ALA A 32 26.91 -20.41 -35.26
C ALA A 32 25.57 -19.82 -35.77
N LEU A 33 25.59 -19.00 -36.83
CA LEU A 33 24.39 -18.37 -37.39
C LEU A 33 23.30 -19.37 -37.83
N PRO A 34 23.59 -20.42 -38.63
CA PRO A 34 22.58 -21.40 -38.98
C PRO A 34 22.08 -22.21 -37.77
N ILE A 35 22.94 -22.49 -36.79
CA ILE A 35 22.55 -23.18 -35.54
C ILE A 35 21.56 -22.32 -34.76
N ILE A 36 21.84 -21.02 -34.60
CA ILE A 36 20.96 -20.09 -33.90
C ILE A 36 19.61 -19.97 -34.62
N LYS A 37 19.59 -19.89 -35.96
CA LYS A 37 18.32 -19.86 -36.72
C LYS A 37 17.47 -21.12 -36.47
N LYS A 38 18.09 -22.30 -36.52
CA LYS A 38 17.42 -23.58 -36.20
C LYS A 38 16.92 -23.62 -34.75
N LEU A 39 17.68 -23.07 -33.81
CA LEU A 39 17.30 -22.98 -32.39
C LEU A 39 16.10 -22.05 -32.18
N LEU A 40 16.05 -20.92 -32.89
CA LEU A 40 14.94 -19.95 -32.83
C LEU A 40 13.64 -20.50 -33.43
N ASN A 41 13.74 -21.29 -34.50
CA ASN A 41 12.62 -21.98 -35.12
C ASN A 41 12.12 -23.17 -34.29
N GLY A 42 12.99 -23.69 -33.44
CA GLY A 42 12.71 -24.80 -32.56
C GLY A 42 12.92 -26.18 -33.17
N GLU A 43 13.74 -26.26 -34.22
CA GLU A 43 14.08 -27.51 -34.91
C GLU A 43 15.19 -28.28 -34.19
N LEU A 44 15.97 -27.60 -33.33
CA LEU A 44 17.19 -28.16 -32.72
C LEU A 44 16.95 -28.86 -31.38
N HIS A 45 15.84 -28.57 -30.70
CA HIS A 45 15.56 -29.14 -29.38
C HIS A 45 14.63 -30.35 -29.45
N ASP A 46 14.85 -31.32 -28.56
CA ASP A 46 14.00 -32.49 -28.45
C ASP A 46 12.58 -32.07 -28.05
N THR A 47 11.62 -32.31 -28.95
CA THR A 47 10.19 -32.04 -28.70
C THR A 47 9.63 -32.89 -27.56
N THR A 48 10.32 -33.96 -27.18
CA THR A 48 9.99 -34.83 -26.05
C THR A 48 10.38 -34.23 -24.69
N ASP A 49 11.35 -33.32 -24.63
CA ASP A 49 11.78 -32.69 -23.37
C ASP A 49 10.84 -31.55 -22.96
N LYS A 50 9.89 -31.90 -22.08
CA LYS A 50 8.91 -30.96 -21.49
C LYS A 50 9.54 -29.85 -20.65
N ARG A 51 10.84 -29.90 -20.35
CA ARG A 51 11.54 -28.82 -19.61
C ARG A 51 12.02 -27.71 -20.52
N ILE A 52 12.12 -27.94 -21.83
CA ILE A 52 12.50 -26.90 -22.78
C ILE A 52 11.25 -26.09 -23.12
N LYS A 53 11.29 -24.80 -22.81
CA LYS A 53 10.15 -23.89 -22.96
C LYS A 53 10.58 -22.60 -23.62
N LYS A 54 9.61 -21.92 -24.25
CA LYS A 54 9.78 -20.57 -24.77
C LYS A 54 9.49 -19.55 -23.65
N CYS A 55 10.42 -18.62 -23.42
CA CYS A 55 10.23 -17.55 -22.46
C CYS A 55 9.09 -16.62 -22.88
N ALA A 56 8.14 -16.38 -21.98
CA ALA A 56 6.99 -15.52 -22.22
C ALA A 56 7.35 -14.03 -22.40
N TYR A 57 8.54 -13.63 -21.96
CA TYR A 57 9.03 -12.26 -22.08
C TYR A 57 9.94 -12.05 -23.30
N CYS A 58 11.10 -12.72 -23.33
CA CYS A 58 12.10 -12.49 -24.38
C CYS A 58 11.89 -13.34 -25.63
N GLY A 59 11.08 -14.41 -25.55
CA GLY A 59 10.75 -15.25 -26.69
C GLY A 59 11.80 -16.32 -27.05
N TYR A 60 12.91 -16.43 -26.33
CA TYR A 60 13.91 -17.48 -26.57
C TYR A 60 13.61 -18.77 -25.82
N TYR A 61 14.15 -19.87 -26.32
CA TYR A 61 14.10 -21.16 -25.65
C TYR A 61 15.06 -21.20 -24.46
N TYR A 62 14.64 -21.88 -23.41
CA TYR A 62 15.45 -22.13 -22.21
C TYR A 62 15.02 -23.45 -21.56
N ARG A 63 15.91 -24.03 -20.77
CA ARG A 63 15.63 -25.23 -19.96
C ARG A 63 15.16 -24.82 -18.56
N ASP A 64 13.98 -25.29 -18.16
CA ASP A 64 13.43 -25.03 -16.84
C ASP A 64 14.22 -25.80 -15.76
N LYS A 65 14.91 -25.04 -14.89
CA LYS A 65 15.65 -25.59 -13.74
C LYS A 65 14.79 -25.73 -12.48
N THR A 66 13.55 -25.25 -12.49
CA THR A 66 12.69 -25.29 -11.30
C THR A 66 12.16 -26.70 -11.03
N LYS A 67 12.11 -27.11 -9.75
CA LYS A 67 11.55 -28.40 -9.33
C LYS A 67 10.13 -28.67 -9.86
N PRO A 68 9.17 -27.71 -9.80
CA PRO A 68 7.82 -27.94 -10.34
C PRO A 68 7.72 -27.91 -11.87
N ASN A 69 8.80 -27.58 -12.60
CA ASN A 69 8.77 -27.38 -14.05
C ASN A 69 7.61 -26.47 -14.50
N ASN A 70 7.46 -25.30 -13.87
CA ASN A 70 6.36 -24.37 -14.15
C ASN A 70 6.83 -22.94 -14.46
N SER A 71 8.15 -22.73 -14.63
CA SER A 71 8.63 -21.41 -14.98
C SER A 71 8.13 -21.03 -16.38
N LYS A 72 7.80 -19.75 -16.54
CA LYS A 72 7.39 -19.14 -17.81
C LYS A 72 8.47 -18.22 -18.39
N THR A 73 9.52 -17.96 -17.62
CA THR A 73 10.57 -16.99 -17.93
C THR A 73 11.93 -17.59 -17.68
N CYS A 74 12.89 -17.26 -18.55
CA CYS A 74 14.25 -17.81 -18.49
C CYS A 74 15.12 -17.23 -17.35
N SER A 75 14.77 -16.08 -16.79
CA SER A 75 15.54 -15.41 -15.73
C SER A 75 14.65 -14.62 -14.78
N ARG A 76 15.23 -14.18 -13.66
CA ARG A 76 14.57 -13.27 -12.69
C ARG A 76 14.25 -11.91 -13.31
N GLU A 77 15.14 -11.37 -14.13
CA GLU A 77 14.94 -10.09 -14.83
C GLU A 77 13.77 -10.17 -15.79
N CYS A 78 13.75 -11.21 -16.65
CA CYS A 78 12.63 -11.45 -17.55
C CYS A 78 11.31 -11.63 -16.80
N LYS A 79 11.33 -12.19 -15.59
CA LYS A 79 10.15 -12.30 -14.73
C LYS A 79 9.67 -10.92 -14.24
N ILE A 80 10.57 -10.08 -13.74
CA ILE A 80 10.25 -8.73 -13.27
C ILE A 80 9.64 -7.90 -14.39
N ASP A 81 10.23 -7.96 -15.59
CA ASP A 81 9.73 -7.21 -16.74
C ASP A 81 8.38 -7.74 -17.22
N PHE A 82 8.22 -9.07 -17.27
CA PHE A 82 6.95 -9.70 -17.62
C PHE A 82 5.84 -9.31 -16.64
N ASP A 83 6.11 -9.35 -15.34
CA ASP A 83 5.17 -8.94 -14.31
C ASP A 83 4.83 -7.44 -14.44
N THR A 84 5.81 -6.61 -14.77
CA THR A 84 5.64 -5.17 -15.01
C THR A 84 4.74 -4.91 -16.22
N LEU A 85 4.96 -5.61 -17.33
CA LEU A 85 4.09 -5.54 -18.52
C LEU A 85 2.66 -5.98 -18.21
N ASN A 86 2.49 -7.08 -17.46
CA ASN A 86 1.16 -7.56 -17.10
C ASN A 86 0.44 -6.61 -16.15
N ARG A 87 1.16 -5.99 -15.21
CA ARG A 87 0.60 -4.93 -14.36
C ARG A 87 0.20 -3.71 -15.19
N ALA A 88 1.00 -3.32 -16.18
CA ALA A 88 0.67 -2.21 -17.07
C ALA A 88 -0.60 -2.50 -17.88
N LYS A 89 -0.72 -3.71 -18.46
CA LYS A 89 -1.93 -4.17 -19.16
C LYS A 89 -3.15 -4.14 -18.25
N LYS A 90 -3.06 -4.75 -17.06
CA LYS A 90 -4.15 -4.73 -16.07
C LYS A 90 -4.58 -3.31 -15.70
N ARG A 91 -3.64 -2.38 -15.51
CA ARG A 91 -3.96 -0.96 -15.24
C ARG A 91 -4.63 -0.29 -16.43
N ALA A 92 -4.21 -0.61 -17.66
CA ALA A 92 -4.85 -0.09 -18.87
C ALA A 92 -6.29 -0.62 -18.99
N ASP A 93 -6.50 -1.92 -18.78
CA ASP A 93 -7.82 -2.56 -18.80
C ASP A 93 -8.73 -1.98 -17.70
N GLU A 94 -8.20 -1.81 -16.49
CA GLU A 94 -8.92 -1.18 -15.38
C GLU A 94 -9.29 0.28 -15.70
N ALA A 95 -8.40 1.03 -16.35
CA ALA A 95 -8.66 2.40 -16.75
C ALA A 95 -9.72 2.51 -17.86
N LEU A 96 -9.82 1.52 -18.75
CA LEU A 96 -10.88 1.43 -19.76
C LEU A 96 -12.24 1.11 -19.12
N LEU A 97 -12.27 0.21 -18.14
CA LEU A 97 -13.50 -0.18 -17.45
C LEU A 97 -14.01 0.88 -16.47
N ASN A 98 -13.10 1.50 -15.72
CA ASN A 98 -13.41 2.50 -14.70
C ASN A 98 -12.49 3.71 -14.87
N PRO A 99 -12.80 4.62 -15.81
CA PRO A 99 -12.00 5.82 -16.00
C PRO A 99 -12.07 6.69 -14.75
N LYS A 100 -11.02 6.65 -13.94
CA LYS A 100 -10.86 7.58 -12.81
C LYS A 100 -10.73 8.97 -13.41
N LYS A 101 -11.64 9.87 -13.05
CA LYS A 101 -11.52 11.30 -13.39
C LYS A 101 -10.12 11.75 -12.97
N LYS A 102 -9.33 12.26 -13.92
CA LYS A 102 -8.03 12.87 -13.60
C LYS A 102 -8.31 13.95 -12.56
N LYS A 103 -7.55 13.95 -11.47
CA LYS A 103 -7.65 15.03 -10.49
C LYS A 103 -7.17 16.28 -11.20
N GLU A 104 -8.07 17.25 -11.35
CA GLU A 104 -7.71 18.57 -11.84
C GLU A 104 -6.67 19.15 -10.87
N THR A 105 -5.62 19.74 -11.43
CA THR A 105 -4.65 20.51 -10.63
C THR A 105 -5.38 21.71 -10.09
N THR A 106 -5.53 21.80 -8.77
CA THR A 106 -6.27 22.85 -8.07
C THR A 106 -5.36 23.97 -7.57
N TYR A 107 -4.07 23.64 -7.37
CA TYR A 107 -3.05 24.50 -6.82
C TYR A 107 -1.77 24.38 -7.65
N VAL A 108 -1.33 25.51 -8.19
CA VAL A 108 -0.12 25.60 -9.01
C VAL A 108 1.01 26.09 -8.11
N TRP A 109 1.92 25.19 -7.75
CA TRP A 109 2.96 25.47 -6.74
C TRP A 109 4.36 25.71 -7.33
N TRP A 110 4.57 25.38 -8.60
CA TRP A 110 5.88 25.44 -9.26
C TRP A 110 6.21 26.80 -9.89
N LEU A 111 5.34 27.80 -9.70
CA LEU A 111 5.58 29.18 -10.13
C LEU A 111 6.15 29.99 -8.98
N GLU A 112 6.84 31.10 -9.31
CA GLU A 112 7.41 32.04 -8.32
C GLU A 112 6.33 32.61 -7.39
N TYR A 113 5.12 32.81 -7.93
CA TYR A 113 3.93 33.15 -7.16
C TYR A 113 2.90 32.01 -7.27
N PRO A 114 2.90 31.06 -6.32
CA PRO A 114 1.89 30.01 -6.27
C PRO A 114 0.49 30.57 -6.10
N PHE A 115 -0.48 29.98 -6.79
CA PHE A 115 -1.88 30.38 -6.68
C PHE A 115 -2.84 29.19 -6.78
N TRP A 116 -4.03 29.40 -6.24
CA TRP A 116 -5.17 28.50 -6.39
C TRP A 116 -5.92 28.85 -7.67
N ILE A 117 -6.29 27.83 -8.44
CA ILE A 117 -7.04 28.05 -9.68
C ILE A 117 -8.47 28.53 -9.40
N SER A 118 -9.02 28.17 -8.24
CA SER A 118 -10.30 28.68 -7.76
C SER A 118 -10.25 29.01 -6.26
N GLU A 119 -10.92 30.09 -5.87
CA GLU A 119 -11.10 30.46 -4.47
C GLU A 119 -11.84 29.37 -3.68
N TYR A 120 -12.81 28.71 -4.31
CA TYR A 120 -13.52 27.59 -3.70
C TYR A 120 -12.59 26.44 -3.30
N GLU A 121 -11.57 26.11 -4.12
CA GLU A 121 -10.61 25.06 -3.78
C GLU A 121 -9.65 25.46 -2.66
N MET A 122 -9.30 26.75 -2.60
CA MET A 122 -8.57 27.33 -1.49
C MET A 122 -9.37 27.18 -0.18
N LEU A 123 -10.64 27.59 -0.18
CA LEU A 123 -11.53 27.50 1.00
C LEU A 123 -11.79 26.04 1.41
N LYS A 124 -12.02 25.15 0.43
CA LYS A 124 -12.18 23.71 0.70
C LYS A 124 -10.94 23.10 1.37
N ARG A 125 -9.75 23.62 1.07
CA ARG A 125 -8.49 23.23 1.75
C ARG A 125 -8.47 23.77 3.18
N SER A 126 -8.82 25.04 3.41
CA SER A 126 -8.83 25.65 4.75
C SER A 126 -9.85 24.97 5.66
N TRP A 127 -11.01 24.58 5.13
CA TRP A 127 -12.02 23.80 5.85
C TRP A 127 -11.52 22.49 6.43
N LYS A 128 -10.39 21.91 5.99
CA LYS A 128 -9.85 20.72 6.66
C LYS A 128 -9.17 21.02 7.99
N TYR A 129 -8.70 22.25 8.15
CA TYR A 129 -7.91 22.68 9.30
C TYR A 129 -8.74 23.57 10.23
N GLU A 130 -9.67 24.36 9.68
CA GLU A 130 -10.47 25.35 10.39
C GLU A 130 -11.90 24.84 10.71
N VAL A 131 -12.13 23.53 10.72
CA VAL A 131 -13.46 22.99 11.09
C VAL A 131 -13.77 23.37 12.54
N PRO A 132 -14.90 24.06 12.81
CA PRO A 132 -15.37 24.21 14.18
C PRO A 132 -15.79 22.84 14.71
N TYR A 133 -15.05 22.33 15.69
CA TYR A 133 -15.40 21.08 16.39
C TYR A 133 -16.14 21.39 17.68
N ALA A 134 -17.15 20.57 18.00
CA ALA A 134 -17.80 20.60 19.30
C ALA A 134 -16.77 20.39 20.43
N PRO A 135 -16.97 20.97 21.63
CA PRO A 135 -15.99 20.93 22.73
C PRO A 135 -15.59 19.50 23.13
N ASN A 136 -16.54 18.56 23.13
CA ASN A 136 -16.27 17.14 23.40
C ASN A 136 -15.28 16.52 22.41
N LYS A 137 -15.36 16.90 21.12
CA LYS A 137 -14.47 16.41 20.08
C LYS A 137 -13.09 17.06 20.17
N LEU A 138 -13.01 18.33 20.58
CA LEU A 138 -11.74 18.99 20.88
C LEU A 138 -11.03 18.33 22.06
N ALA A 139 -11.76 18.00 23.13
CA ALA A 139 -11.22 17.27 24.28
C ALA A 139 -10.68 15.89 23.86
N ALA A 140 -11.41 15.15 23.02
CA ALA A 140 -10.96 13.87 22.48
C ALA A 140 -9.68 14.01 21.63
N ILE A 141 -9.61 15.02 20.76
CA ILE A 141 -8.41 15.29 19.94
C ILE A 141 -7.21 15.60 20.85
N ARG A 142 -7.38 16.46 21.87
CA ARG A 142 -6.32 16.79 22.82
C ARG A 142 -5.86 15.57 23.62
N ALA A 143 -6.79 14.74 24.09
CA ALA A 143 -6.47 13.51 24.80
C ALA A 143 -5.67 12.53 23.92
N VAL A 144 -6.00 12.42 22.63
CA VAL A 144 -5.22 11.61 21.67
C VAL A 144 -3.82 12.20 21.47
N GLN A 145 -3.69 13.52 21.29
CA GLN A 145 -2.40 14.18 21.13
C GLN A 145 -1.49 14.01 22.36
N GLN A 146 -2.05 14.16 23.57
CA GLN A 146 -1.33 13.93 24.82
C GLN A 146 -0.87 12.47 24.94
N ARG A 147 -1.75 11.52 24.62
CA ARG A 147 -1.40 10.10 24.61
C ARG A 147 -0.29 9.79 23.61
N ASP A 148 -0.37 10.33 22.39
CA ASP A 148 0.67 10.17 21.37
C ASP A 148 2.00 10.77 21.85
N ALA A 149 1.99 11.94 22.48
CA ALA A 149 3.20 12.57 23.02
C ALA A 149 3.84 11.72 24.13
N MET A 150 3.04 11.22 25.08
CA MET A 150 3.53 10.36 26.17
C MET A 150 4.06 9.01 25.67
N LEU A 151 3.49 8.45 24.59
CA LEU A 151 3.91 7.16 24.02
C LEU A 151 5.06 7.28 23.00
N GLY A 152 5.61 8.48 22.78
CA GLY A 152 6.72 8.71 21.85
C GLY A 152 6.30 8.80 20.38
N GLY A 153 5.14 9.39 20.11
CA GLY A 153 4.57 9.65 18.79
C GLY A 153 3.46 8.67 18.38
N ARG A 154 3.04 8.76 17.11
CA ARG A 154 2.01 7.88 16.52
C ARG A 154 2.53 6.46 16.36
N ARG A 155 2.58 5.70 17.45
CA ARG A 155 2.85 4.26 17.40
C ARG A 155 1.59 3.54 16.93
N LYS A 156 1.74 2.61 15.98
CA LYS A 156 0.63 1.75 15.57
C LYS A 156 0.12 1.00 16.80
N PRO A 157 -1.20 0.97 17.07
CA PRO A 157 -1.72 0.19 18.18
C PRO A 157 -1.29 -1.26 18.00
N LYS A 158 -0.70 -1.85 19.05
CA LYS A 158 -0.46 -3.29 19.08
C LYS A 158 -1.82 -3.96 19.20
N CYS A 159 -2.27 -4.62 18.14
CA CYS A 159 -3.41 -5.51 18.21
C CYS A 159 -2.92 -6.80 18.87
N GLU A 160 -3.19 -6.96 20.15
CA GLU A 160 -3.03 -8.26 20.81
C GLU A 160 -4.20 -9.14 20.39
N VAL A 161 -3.92 -10.10 19.52
CA VAL A 161 -4.88 -11.13 19.14
C VAL A 161 -4.87 -12.14 20.28
N ASN A 162 -5.99 -12.26 21.00
CA ASN A 162 -6.14 -13.25 22.07
C ASN A 162 -6.27 -14.64 21.42
N TYR A 163 -5.13 -15.27 21.13
CA TYR A 163 -5.05 -16.55 20.45
C TYR A 163 -5.03 -17.68 21.48
N ASN A 164 -6.18 -18.36 21.65
CA ASN A 164 -6.34 -19.49 22.55
C ASN A 164 -5.93 -20.85 21.95
N GLY A 165 -5.07 -20.87 20.93
CA GLY A 165 -4.50 -22.12 20.40
C GLY A 165 -5.38 -22.88 19.40
N ASP A 166 -6.71 -22.80 19.53
CA ASP A 166 -7.63 -23.76 18.88
C ASP A 166 -8.45 -23.21 17.69
N GLU A 167 -8.36 -21.93 17.35
CA GLU A 167 -9.16 -21.34 16.26
C GLU A 167 -8.38 -21.23 14.94
N LYS A 168 -8.95 -21.79 13.86
CA LYS A 168 -8.41 -21.71 12.49
C LYS A 168 -8.41 -20.25 12.00
N VAL A 169 -7.24 -19.64 12.05
CA VAL A 169 -6.94 -18.26 11.62
C VAL A 169 -7.46 -17.96 10.21
N GLN A 170 -8.32 -16.94 10.08
CA GLN A 170 -8.55 -16.31 8.78
C GLN A 170 -7.27 -15.56 8.33
N PRO A 171 -6.81 -15.72 7.08
CA PRO A 171 -5.44 -15.41 6.68
C PRO A 171 -5.27 -13.91 6.37
N LYS A 172 -5.27 -13.03 7.39
CA LYS A 172 -4.97 -11.60 7.15
C LYS A 172 -4.17 -10.87 8.24
N VAL A 173 -3.54 -11.57 9.19
CA VAL A 173 -2.67 -10.91 10.16
C VAL A 173 -1.38 -11.71 10.35
N SER A 174 -0.27 -11.18 9.85
CA SER A 174 1.07 -11.70 10.15
C SER A 174 1.48 -11.22 11.54
N VAL A 175 1.58 -12.15 12.51
CA VAL A 175 2.06 -11.86 13.87
C VAL A 175 3.58 -11.95 13.87
N ASN A 176 4.27 -10.86 14.17
CA ASN A 176 5.73 -10.86 14.38
C ASN A 176 6.02 -11.26 15.82
N PHE A 177 6.58 -12.45 16.01
CA PHE A 177 7.07 -12.92 17.31
C PHE A 177 8.41 -12.26 17.66
N GLY A 178 8.37 -10.97 18.00
CA GLY A 178 9.47 -10.32 18.70
C GLY A 178 9.37 -10.64 20.19
N LYS A 179 10.43 -11.21 20.80
CA LYS A 179 10.49 -11.48 22.24
C LYS A 179 10.24 -10.19 23.01
N ALA A 180 9.08 -10.08 23.67
CA ALA A 180 8.74 -8.95 24.51
C ALA A 180 9.57 -8.99 25.80
N SER A 181 10.33 -7.93 26.07
CA SER A 181 10.89 -7.70 27.40
C SER A 181 9.73 -7.45 28.38
N ALA A 182 9.73 -8.16 29.50
CA ALA A 182 8.71 -8.11 30.53
C ALA A 182 8.74 -6.77 31.28
N ASN A 183 8.15 -5.72 30.71
CA ASN A 183 7.89 -4.49 31.44
C ASN A 183 6.54 -4.63 32.15
N LYS A 184 6.57 -4.66 33.49
CA LYS A 184 5.36 -4.67 34.34
C LYS A 184 4.56 -3.38 34.10
N PRO A 185 3.21 -3.43 34.02
CA PRO A 185 2.40 -2.22 33.88
C PRO A 185 2.54 -1.35 35.14
N CYS A 186 2.74 -0.04 34.95
CA CYS A 186 2.75 0.94 36.03
C CYS A 186 1.32 1.24 36.49
N GLU A 187 1.14 1.42 37.80
CA GLU A 187 -0.13 1.74 38.43
C GLU A 187 -0.55 3.17 38.06
N VAL A 188 -1.74 3.32 37.46
CA VAL A 188 -2.28 4.62 37.04
C VAL A 188 -3.22 5.11 38.12
N THR A 189 -2.84 6.16 38.85
CA THR A 189 -3.74 6.85 39.78
C THR A 189 -4.65 7.80 39.01
N ILE A 190 -5.96 7.55 39.11
CA ILE A 190 -7.00 8.41 38.53
C ILE A 190 -7.50 9.31 39.67
N SER A 191 -7.12 10.59 39.69
CA SER A 191 -7.73 11.58 40.57
C SER A 191 -9.00 12.13 39.92
N GLN A 192 -10.15 11.87 40.53
CA GLN A 192 -11.41 12.54 40.18
C GLN A 192 -11.57 13.75 41.10
N MET A 193 -11.81 14.93 40.53
CA MET A 193 -12.15 16.12 41.31
C MET A 193 -13.53 15.94 41.93
N THR A 194 -13.69 16.39 43.16
CA THR A 194 -15.00 16.38 43.82
C THR A 194 -15.92 17.44 43.19
N PRO A 195 -17.25 17.28 43.23
CA PRO A 195 -18.18 18.25 42.67
C PRO A 195 -17.98 19.67 43.19
N GLU A 196 -17.57 19.81 44.45
CA GLU A 196 -17.31 21.10 45.11
C GLU A 196 -16.06 21.81 44.52
N GLU A 197 -15.00 21.05 44.24
CA GLU A 197 -13.80 21.57 43.57
C GLU A 197 -14.09 22.02 42.13
N ILE A 198 -15.00 21.30 41.46
CA ILE A 198 -15.44 21.65 40.11
C ILE A 198 -16.20 22.98 40.13
N GLU A 199 -17.11 23.16 41.09
CA GLU A 199 -17.86 24.42 41.24
C GLU A 199 -16.95 25.60 41.59
N ALA A 200 -16.01 25.41 42.53
CA ALA A 200 -15.02 26.42 42.88
C ALA A 200 -14.20 26.87 41.66
N TYR A 201 -13.70 25.91 40.87
CA TYR A 201 -12.96 26.18 39.63
C TYR A 201 -13.77 27.01 38.63
N PHE A 202 -15.06 26.70 38.47
CA PHE A 202 -15.91 27.43 37.54
C PHE A 202 -16.23 28.85 38.01
N THR A 203 -16.41 29.07 39.32
CA THR A 203 -16.64 30.41 39.87
C THR A 203 -15.41 31.31 39.79
N GLU A 204 -14.21 30.75 39.95
CA GLU A 204 -12.96 31.51 39.84
C GLU A 204 -12.63 31.87 38.39
N LYS A 205 -12.91 30.97 37.46
CA LYS A 205 -12.45 31.11 36.06
C LYS A 205 -13.41 31.86 35.15
N TYR A 206 -14.70 31.90 35.47
CA TYR A 206 -15.73 32.46 34.57
C TYR A 206 -16.61 33.49 35.28
N SER A 207 -17.01 34.52 34.54
CA SER A 207 -17.95 35.53 35.05
C SER A 207 -19.34 34.92 35.28
N GLN A 208 -20.11 35.53 36.18
CA GLN A 208 -21.46 35.06 36.53
C GLN A 208 -22.40 35.02 35.31
N GLU A 209 -22.25 35.95 34.36
CA GLU A 209 -23.02 35.96 33.12
C GLU A 209 -22.73 34.74 32.24
N HIS A 210 -21.45 34.35 32.15
CA HIS A 210 -21.03 33.17 31.40
C HIS A 210 -21.57 31.87 32.03
N LEU A 211 -21.55 31.78 33.37
CA LEU A 211 -22.13 30.64 34.09
C LEU A 211 -23.64 30.55 33.93
N LYS A 212 -24.35 31.69 33.91
CA LYS A 212 -25.79 31.75 33.66
C LYS A 212 -26.16 31.27 32.26
N MET A 213 -25.37 31.65 31.26
CA MET A 213 -25.52 31.20 29.87
C MET A 213 -25.30 29.69 29.72
N GLU A 214 -24.28 29.13 30.38
CA GLU A 214 -24.00 27.68 30.33
C GLU A 214 -25.07 26.86 31.06
N ARG A 215 -25.62 27.34 32.18
CA ARG A 215 -26.76 26.70 32.85
C ARG A 215 -28.00 26.66 31.96
N TRP A 216 -28.34 27.78 31.32
CA TRP A 216 -29.45 27.85 30.37
C TRP A 216 -29.27 26.89 29.18
N ARG A 217 -28.03 26.75 28.67
CA ARG A 217 -27.70 25.77 27.61
C ARG A 217 -27.85 24.33 28.09
N ALA A 218 -27.41 24.02 29.30
CA ALA A 218 -27.52 22.68 29.88
C ALA A 218 -29.00 22.26 30.06
N GLU A 219 -29.85 23.17 30.55
CA GLU A 219 -31.28 22.95 30.70
C GLU A 219 -31.96 22.68 29.34
N ASN A 220 -31.64 23.46 28.32
CA ASN A 220 -32.18 23.26 26.97
C ASN A 220 -31.71 21.94 26.34
N LEU A 221 -30.45 21.57 26.53
CA LEU A 221 -29.92 20.29 26.03
C LEU A 221 -30.53 19.08 26.76
N ALA A 222 -30.81 19.21 28.07
CA ALA A 222 -31.50 18.19 28.84
C ALA A 222 -32.96 18.04 28.40
N ALA A 223 -33.64 19.15 28.06
CA ALA A 223 -35.00 19.14 27.54
C ALA A 223 -35.11 18.44 26.17
N VAL A 224 -34.13 18.63 25.28
CA VAL A 224 -34.09 17.98 23.96
C VAL A 224 -33.93 16.46 24.04
N LYS A 225 -33.33 15.92 25.11
CA LYS A 225 -33.16 14.47 25.32
C LYS A 225 -34.40 13.76 25.88
N LYS A 226 -35.48 14.48 26.22
CA LYS A 226 -36.72 13.90 26.77
C LYS A 226 -37.77 13.53 25.72
N TYR A 227 -37.46 13.68 24.42
CA TYR A 227 -38.26 13.18 23.30
C TYR A 227 -37.49 12.09 22.54
#